data_AF-X0SPC8-F1
#
_entry.id   AF-X0SPC8-F1
#
_cell.length_a   1.000
_cell.length_b   1.000
_cell.length_c   1.000
_cell.angle_alpha   90.00
_cell.angle_beta   90.00
_cell.angle_gamma   90.00
#
_symmetry.space_group_name_H-M   'P 1'
#
loop_
_entity.id
_entity.type
_entity.pdbx_description
1 polymer ?
#
loop_
_entity_poly.entity_id
_entity_poly.type
_entity_poly.pdbx_seq_one_letter_code
_entity_poly.pdbx_strand_id
1 'polypeptide(L)' 'MVENKIHIEVVYATEARQVIIALDVPVGHTVFNAIADSGICEQFPEIDL' A
#
# COMPACT_ATOMS: atom_id res chain seq x y z
N MET A 1 18.15 2.99 16.96
CA MET A 1 18.33 2.64 15.53
C MET A 1 17.40 3.54 14.76
N VAL A 2 17.89 4.39 13.86
CA VAL A 2 16.99 5.21 13.03
C VAL A 2 16.48 4.27 11.94
N GLU A 3 15.20 3.91 11.98
CA GLU A 3 14.61 3.10 10.90
C GLU A 3 14.67 3.93 9.62
N ASN A 4 15.49 3.49 8.67
CA ASN A 4 15.57 4.10 7.35
C ASN A 4 14.27 3.77 6.62
N LYS A 5 13.41 4.77 6.41
CA LYS A 5 12.15 4.62 5.71
C LYS A 5 12.24 5.15 4.29
N ILE A 6 11.48 4.55 3.40
CA ILE A 6 11.26 5.00 2.03
C ILE A 6 9.79 5.37 1.85
N HIS A 7 9.58 6.45 1.11
CA HIS A 7 8.24 6.88 0.73
C HIS A 7 7.79 6.10 -0.50
N ILE A 8 6.61 5.50 -0.43
CA ILE A 8 6.00 4.76 -1.54
C ILE A 8 4.51 5.09 -1.67
N GLU A 9 3.92 4.73 -2.80
CA GLU A 9 2.49 4.85 -3.04
C GLU A 9 1.92 3.49 -3.47
N VAL A 10 0.80 3.10 -2.86
CA VAL A 10 -0.01 1.95 -3.28
C VAL A 10 -1.25 2.47 -4.00
N VAL A 11 -1.45 2.00 -5.22
CA VAL A 11 -2.49 2.52 -6.12
C VAL A 11 -3.34 1.37 -6.63
N TYR A 12 -4.65 1.53 -6.55
CA TYR A 12 -5.62 0.63 -7.19
C TYR A 12 -6.69 1.45 -7.89
N ALA A 13 -7.04 1.02 -9.10
CA ALA A 13 -7.98 1.74 -9.95
C ALA A 13 -8.88 0.75 -10.69
N THR A 14 -10.18 1.02 -10.62
CA THR A 14 -11.23 0.43 -11.46
C THR A 14 -11.84 1.53 -12.32
N GLU A 15 -12.68 1.17 -13.28
CA GLU A 15 -13.42 2.15 -14.11
C GLU A 15 -14.27 3.12 -13.27
N ALA A 16 -14.77 2.66 -12.13
CA ALA A 16 -15.65 3.44 -11.26
C ALA A 16 -14.91 4.28 -10.22
N ARG A 17 -13.69 3.88 -9.80
CA ARG A 17 -12.97 4.52 -8.70
C ARG A 17 -11.48 4.26 -8.75
N GLN A 18 -10.70 5.29 -8.44
CA GLN A 18 -9.25 5.21 -8.22
C GLN A 18 -8.90 5.67 -6.81
N VAL A 19 -7.93 5.01 -6.18
CA VAL A 19 -7.37 5.37 -4.88
C VAL A 19 -5.85 5.29 -4.95
N ILE A 20 -5.18 6.29 -4.37
CA ILE A 20 -3.74 6.39 -4.20
C ILE A 20 -3.49 6.58 -2.70
N ILE A 21 -2.65 5.74 -2.10
CA ILE A 21 -2.31 5.79 -0.68
C ILE A 21 -0.80 5.91 -0.54
N ALA A 22 -0.34 7.01 0.05
CA ALA A 22 1.07 7.22 0.33
C ALA A 22 1.41 6.69 1.73
N LEU A 23 2.55 6.00 1.86
CA LEU A 23 3.03 5.45 3.12
C LEU A 23 4.57 5.43 3.19
N ASP A 24 5.09 5.61 4.41
CA ASP A 24 6.52 5.50 4.70
C ASP A 24 6.82 4.14 5.33
N VAL A 25 7.51 3.29 4.59
CA VAL A 25 7.82 1.90 4.97
C VAL A 25 9.32 1.71 5.20
N PRO A 26 9.76 0.77 6.06
CA PRO A 26 11.18 0.50 6.24
C PRO A 26 11.85 0.02 4.94
N VAL A 27 13.15 0.31 4.77
CA VAL A 27 13.93 -0.29 3.67
C VAL A 27 13.92 -1.81 3.79
N GLY A 28 13.63 -2.50 2.68
CA GLY A 28 13.48 -3.96 2.66
C GLY A 28 12.07 -4.45 2.96
N HIS A 29 11.10 -3.54 3.16
CA HIS A 29 9.68 -3.91 3.25
C HIS A 29 9.22 -4.62 1.97
N THR A 30 8.36 -5.63 2.13
CA THR A 30 7.83 -6.37 0.99
C THR A 30 6.64 -5.65 0.39
N VAL A 31 6.39 -5.90 -0.90
CA VAL A 31 5.19 -5.39 -1.58
C VAL A 31 3.92 -5.90 -0.89
N PHE A 32 3.89 -7.18 -0.50
CA PHE A 32 2.76 -7.78 0.22
C PHE A 32 2.42 -7.02 1.51
N ASN A 33 3.43 -6.78 2.37
CA ASN A 33 3.21 -6.07 3.63
C ASN A 33 2.83 -4.60 3.37
N ALA A 34 3.43 -3.94 2.37
CA ALA A 34 3.06 -2.58 2.01
C ALA A 34 1.59 -2.47 1.58
N ILE A 35 1.08 -3.44 0.82
CA ILE A 35 -0.33 -3.47 0.41
C ILE A 35 -1.22 -3.73 1.62
N ALA A 36 -0.88 -4.68 2.49
CA ALA A 36 -1.61 -4.95 3.72
C ALA A 36 -1.66 -3.71 4.64
N ASP A 37 -0.51 -3.05 4.85
CA ASP A 37 -0.38 -1.85 5.68
C ASP A 37 -1.12 -0.63 5.09
N SER A 38 -1.28 -0.58 3.77
CA SER A 38 -2.01 0.52 3.10
C SER A 38 -3.51 0.50 3.37
N GLY A 39 -4.07 -0.63 3.82
CA GLY A 39 -5.51 -0.80 4.02
C GLY A 39 -6.31 -0.79 2.70
N ILE A 40 -5.66 -0.89 1.54
CA ILE A 40 -6.34 -0.81 0.25
C ILE A 40 -7.31 -1.99 0.03
N CYS A 41 -7.00 -3.17 0.57
CA CYS A 41 -7.87 -4.34 0.54
C CYS A 41 -9.18 -4.15 1.33
N GLU A 42 -9.17 -3.30 2.36
CA GLU A 42 -10.40 -2.95 3.09
C GLU A 42 -11.30 -2.02 2.26
N GLN A 43 -10.70 -1.19 1.39
CA GLN A 43 -11.42 -0.32 0.48
C GLN A 43 -11.92 -1.02 -0.79
N PHE A 44 -11.26 -2.11 -1.16
CA PHE A 44 -11.55 -2.95 -2.33
C PHE A 44 -11.57 -4.43 -1.91
N PRO A 45 -12.68 -4.92 -1.34
CA PRO A 45 -12.81 -6.30 -0.87
C PRO A 45 -12.65 -7.36 -1.97
N GLU A 46 -12.68 -6.96 -3.25
CA GLU A 46 -12.41 -7.81 -4.40
C GLU A 46 -10.93 -8.17 -4.58
N ILE A 47 -10.01 -7.46 -3.91
CA ILE A 47 -8.58 -7.76 -3.96
C ILE A 47 -8.30 -9.01 -3.11
N ASP A 48 -7.81 -10.07 -3.76
CA ASP A 48 -7.27 -11.26 -3.10
C ASP A 48 -5.74 -11.11 -2.99
N LEU A 49 -5.26 -10.80 -1.77
CA LEU A 49 -3.86 -10.47 -1.49
C LEU A 49 -3.03 -11.70 -1.09
#